data_AF-A0A382XFI6-F1
#
_entry.id   AF-A0A382XFI6-F1
#
_cell.length_a   1.000
_cell.length_b   1.000
_cell.length_c   1.000
_cell.angle_alpha   90.00
_cell.angle_beta   90.00
_cell.angle_gamma   90.00
#
_symmetry.space_group_name_H-M   'P 1'
#
loop_
_entity.id
_entity.type
_entity.pdbx_description
1 polymer ?
#
loop_
_entity_poly.entity_id
_entity_poly.type
_entity_poly.pdbx_seq_one_letter_code
_entity_poly.pdbx_strand_id
1 'polypeptide(L)'
;LYSNTTASYNSAIGYQALYSNTTGPDNTATGYSALYSNTTGSSNTANGYEALYNSTTGNYNSAFGRQTLYTNTTGASNTASGYRALFANTTGSYNTASGHLSLSSNTTGTYNTAVGNSSLKSNTTGVANSALGSSSLTANTTGLQNTAIGDYALTTNTTGSYNTALGQGALKLNTTASYNTAIGNDSLYSNTTGYSNTAIGSDSLEANTTGYGNTATGTGSLQVNTTGYHNTATSVASLYANTTGYYNTATGYVALYKNTTGDSNTAIGTS
;
A
#
# COMPACT_ATOMS: atom_id res chain seq x y z
N LEU A 1 -31.90 17.99 11.16
CA LEU A 1 -31.38 17.68 12.51
C LEU A 1 -32.56 17.24 13.37
N TYR A 2 -32.73 15.93 13.62
CA TYR A 2 -33.91 15.40 14.31
C TYR A 2 -33.65 15.10 15.80
N SER A 3 -32.54 14.44 16.13
CA SER A 3 -32.24 13.99 17.51
C SER A 3 -31.27 14.91 18.28
N ASN A 4 -30.95 16.09 17.75
CA ASN A 4 -29.93 16.97 18.35
C ASN A 4 -30.41 17.57 19.67
N THR A 5 -29.77 17.20 20.79
CA THR A 5 -30.16 17.64 22.13
C THR A 5 -29.32 18.82 22.61
N THR A 6 -27.99 18.76 22.47
CA THR A 6 -27.06 19.77 23.00
C THR A 6 -25.94 20.16 22.03
N ALA A 7 -25.87 19.57 20.85
CA ALA A 7 -24.76 19.80 19.93
C ALA A 7 -24.89 21.11 19.15
N SER A 8 -23.81 21.89 19.13
CA SER A 8 -23.70 23.16 18.40
C SER A 8 -23.02 23.01 17.04
N TYR A 9 -23.22 24.00 16.16
CA TYR A 9 -22.47 24.19 14.91
C TYR A 9 -22.54 23.03 13.89
N ASN A 10 -23.68 22.34 13.82
CA ASN A 10 -23.92 21.28 12.84
C ASN A 10 -24.64 21.78 11.57
N SER A 11 -24.20 21.33 10.39
CA SER A 11 -24.87 21.55 9.10
C SER A 11 -25.39 20.23 8.55
N ALA A 12 -26.68 20.14 8.21
CA ALA A 12 -27.32 18.92 7.71
C ALA A 12 -28.19 19.21 6.49
N ILE A 13 -27.78 18.73 5.32
CA ILE A 13 -28.46 18.94 4.04
C ILE A 13 -28.71 17.58 3.38
N GLY A 14 -29.98 17.21 3.21
CA GLY A 14 -30.40 15.93 2.64
C GLY A 14 -31.31 15.16 3.57
N TYR A 15 -32.09 14.23 3.01
CA TYR A 15 -32.96 13.37 3.80
C TYR A 15 -32.14 12.54 4.78
N GLN A 16 -32.52 12.56 6.07
CA GLN A 16 -31.87 11.83 7.16
C GLN A 16 -30.38 12.16 7.42
N ALA A 17 -29.86 13.28 6.92
CA ALA A 17 -28.54 13.76 7.30
C ALA A 17 -28.49 14.09 8.80
N LEU A 18 -27.48 13.59 9.53
CA LEU A 18 -27.30 13.74 10.99
C LEU A 18 -28.54 13.36 11.81
N TYR A 19 -29.23 12.28 11.43
CA TYR A 19 -30.50 11.89 12.06
C TYR A 19 -30.36 11.56 13.56
N SER A 20 -29.35 10.77 13.92
CA SER A 20 -29.15 10.25 15.29
C SER A 20 -28.27 11.13 16.19
N ASN A 21 -27.78 12.27 15.69
CA ASN A 21 -26.81 13.10 16.43
C ASN A 21 -27.45 13.67 17.70
N THR A 22 -26.91 13.34 18.88
CA THR A 22 -27.41 13.83 20.17
C THR A 22 -26.54 14.94 20.72
N THR A 23 -25.23 14.73 20.81
CA THR A 23 -24.30 15.64 21.52
C THR A 23 -23.05 16.03 20.71
N GLY A 24 -22.79 15.39 19.57
CA GLY A 24 -21.58 15.65 18.76
C GLY A 24 -21.60 17.00 18.01
N PRO A 25 -20.72 17.95 18.34
CA PRO A 25 -20.68 19.27 17.69
C PRO A 25 -19.88 19.28 16.37
N ASP A 26 -19.99 20.38 15.63
CA ASP A 26 -19.13 20.73 14.48
C ASP A 26 -19.16 19.75 13.30
N ASN A 27 -20.28 19.05 13.08
CA ASN A 27 -20.43 18.12 11.96
C ASN A 27 -21.07 18.79 10.74
N THR A 28 -20.54 18.50 9.55
CA THR A 28 -21.14 18.87 8.27
C THR A 28 -21.56 17.60 7.53
N ALA A 29 -22.85 17.46 7.26
CA ALA A 29 -23.43 16.32 6.55
C ALA A 29 -24.25 16.78 5.35
N THR A 30 -23.80 16.44 4.15
CA THR A 30 -24.47 16.76 2.89
C THR A 30 -24.69 15.49 2.08
N GLY A 31 -25.94 15.11 1.84
CA GLY A 31 -26.32 13.91 1.11
C GLY A 31 -27.39 13.10 1.83
N TYR A 32 -28.01 12.16 1.11
CA TYR A 32 -28.95 11.21 1.70
C TYR A 32 -28.24 10.38 2.77
N SER A 33 -28.76 10.42 4.00
CA SER A 33 -28.28 9.66 5.16
C SER A 33 -26.79 9.82 5.46
N ALA A 34 -26.19 10.97 5.12
CA ALA A 34 -24.83 11.30 5.54
C ALA A 34 -24.79 11.45 7.07
N LEU A 35 -23.81 10.82 7.74
CA LEU A 35 -23.67 10.78 9.21
C LEU A 35 -24.95 10.32 9.95
N TYR A 36 -25.71 9.39 9.37
CA TYR A 36 -27.00 8.95 9.91
C TYR A 36 -26.95 8.49 11.38
N SER A 37 -25.96 7.66 11.73
CA SER A 37 -25.85 7.02 13.05
C SER A 37 -24.97 7.76 14.05
N ASN A 38 -24.48 8.97 13.72
CA ASN A 38 -23.60 9.72 14.62
C ASN A 38 -24.34 10.04 15.91
N THR A 39 -23.77 9.75 17.08
CA THR A 39 -24.39 10.07 18.37
C THR A 39 -23.61 11.15 19.10
N THR A 40 -22.30 10.94 19.25
CA THR A 40 -21.39 11.82 20.02
C THR A 40 -20.17 12.28 19.22
N GLY A 41 -19.93 11.72 18.02
CA GLY A 41 -18.78 12.08 17.19
C GLY A 41 -18.80 13.55 16.77
N SER A 42 -17.63 14.20 16.79
CA SER A 42 -17.46 15.63 16.55
C SER A 42 -16.55 15.91 15.35
N SER A 43 -16.74 17.10 14.77
CA SER A 43 -15.83 17.64 13.74
C SER A 43 -15.71 16.74 12.50
N ASN A 44 -16.78 16.05 12.11
CA ASN A 44 -16.81 15.21 10.92
C ASN A 44 -17.40 15.96 9.71
N THR A 45 -16.82 15.75 8.54
CA THR A 45 -17.36 16.20 7.25
C THR A 45 -17.76 14.99 6.41
N ALA A 46 -19.04 14.86 6.09
CA ALA A 46 -19.58 13.80 5.25
C ALA A 46 -20.33 14.42 4.07
N ASN A 47 -19.81 14.23 2.85
CA ASN A 47 -20.42 14.71 1.62
C ASN A 47 -20.60 13.57 0.63
N GLY A 48 -21.84 13.10 0.48
CA GLY A 48 -22.20 12.00 -0.41
C GLY A 48 -23.34 11.15 0.14
N TYR A 49 -23.95 10.35 -0.74
CA TYR A 49 -24.93 9.35 -0.35
C TYR A 49 -24.30 8.35 0.63
N GLU A 50 -24.86 8.25 1.84
CA GLU A 50 -24.41 7.36 2.93
C GLU A 50 -22.92 7.51 3.31
N ALA A 51 -22.33 8.70 3.12
CA ALA A 51 -21.00 8.99 3.65
C ALA A 51 -21.03 8.96 5.20
N LEU A 52 -20.10 8.23 5.83
CA LEU A 52 -20.02 8.06 7.29
C LEU A 52 -21.31 7.53 7.96
N TYR A 53 -22.10 6.71 7.24
CA TYR A 53 -23.44 6.27 7.67
C TYR A 53 -23.49 5.64 9.07
N ASN A 54 -22.57 4.71 9.39
CA ASN A 54 -22.50 4.02 10.69
C ASN A 54 -21.47 4.62 11.67
N SER A 55 -21.05 5.88 11.48
CA SER A 55 -20.21 6.54 12.48
C SER A 55 -21.00 6.83 13.74
N THR A 56 -20.52 6.41 14.92
CA THR A 56 -21.21 6.62 16.20
C THR A 56 -20.48 7.62 17.08
N THR A 57 -19.16 7.42 17.25
CA THR A 57 -18.31 8.23 18.16
C THR A 57 -16.99 8.70 17.54
N GLY A 58 -16.72 8.32 16.28
CA GLY A 58 -15.50 8.74 15.58
C GLY A 58 -15.44 10.25 15.36
N ASN A 59 -14.27 10.84 15.57
CA ASN A 59 -14.04 12.28 15.45
C ASN A 59 -13.10 12.61 14.29
N TYR A 60 -13.19 13.83 13.77
CA TYR A 60 -12.24 14.38 12.79
C TYR A 60 -12.15 13.58 11.48
N ASN A 61 -13.26 12.97 11.04
CA ASN A 61 -13.29 12.22 9.79
C ASN A 61 -13.79 13.10 8.63
N SER A 62 -13.14 12.98 7.48
CA SER A 62 -13.53 13.64 6.23
C SER A 62 -13.86 12.60 5.18
N ALA A 63 -15.11 12.53 4.74
CA ALA A 63 -15.63 11.54 3.80
C ALA A 63 -16.31 12.21 2.61
N PHE A 64 -15.77 12.01 1.41
CA PHE A 64 -16.28 12.59 0.17
C PHE A 64 -16.60 11.51 -0.87
N GLY A 65 -17.85 11.38 -1.27
CA GLY A 65 -18.33 10.40 -2.23
C GLY A 65 -19.27 9.36 -1.64
N ARG A 66 -19.91 8.59 -2.52
CA ARG A 66 -20.93 7.61 -2.14
C ARG A 66 -20.33 6.46 -1.32
N GLN A 67 -20.92 6.19 -0.15
CA GLN A 67 -20.55 5.11 0.77
C GLN A 67 -19.09 5.17 1.24
N THR A 68 -18.52 6.37 1.29
CA THR A 68 -17.17 6.59 1.82
C THR A 68 -17.21 6.48 3.34
N LEU A 69 -16.26 5.75 3.95
CA LEU A 69 -16.21 5.51 5.41
C LEU A 69 -17.54 4.95 6.00
N TYR A 70 -18.27 4.16 5.20
CA TYR A 70 -19.65 3.72 5.53
C TYR A 70 -19.79 3.04 6.90
N THR A 71 -18.83 2.20 7.29
CA THR A 71 -18.89 1.42 8.55
C THR A 71 -18.07 1.98 9.73
N ASN A 72 -17.54 3.21 9.63
CA ASN A 72 -16.59 3.78 10.61
C ASN A 72 -17.19 4.06 11.99
N THR A 73 -17.27 3.07 12.87
CA THR A 73 -17.93 3.22 14.18
C THR A 73 -17.21 4.17 15.12
N THR A 74 -15.91 3.97 15.36
CA THR A 74 -15.12 4.71 16.36
C THR A 74 -13.80 5.27 15.81
N GLY A 75 -13.40 4.89 14.60
CA GLY A 75 -12.17 5.38 13.97
C GLY A 75 -12.14 6.90 13.85
N ALA A 76 -10.99 7.49 14.13
CA ALA A 76 -10.80 8.94 14.15
C ALA A 76 -9.72 9.40 13.16
N SER A 77 -9.79 10.67 12.77
CA SER A 77 -8.79 11.31 11.91
C SER A 77 -8.58 10.60 10.57
N ASN A 78 -9.63 10.04 9.97
CA ASN A 78 -9.57 9.43 8.65
C ASN A 78 -9.99 10.43 7.57
N THR A 79 -9.27 10.44 6.45
CA THR A 79 -9.63 11.21 5.25
C THR A 79 -9.88 10.27 4.09
N ALA A 80 -11.06 10.31 3.51
CA ALA A 80 -11.46 9.40 2.44
C ALA A 80 -12.20 10.14 1.32
N SER A 81 -11.86 9.84 0.07
CA SER A 81 -12.49 10.41 -1.12
C SER A 81 -12.64 9.38 -2.23
N GLY A 82 -13.83 9.24 -2.80
CA GLY A 82 -14.15 8.30 -3.88
C GLY A 82 -15.19 7.26 -3.49
N TYR A 83 -15.78 6.60 -4.49
CA TYR A 83 -16.79 5.57 -4.22
C TYR A 83 -16.23 4.43 -3.38
N ARG A 84 -16.84 4.22 -2.20
CA ARG A 84 -16.46 3.17 -1.24
C ARG A 84 -14.99 3.22 -0.79
N ALA A 85 -14.36 4.39 -0.81
CA ALA A 85 -13.07 4.55 -0.15
C ALA A 85 -13.23 4.33 1.36
N LEU A 86 -12.34 3.54 1.98
CA LEU A 86 -12.39 3.18 3.41
C LEU A 86 -13.75 2.59 3.89
N PHE A 87 -14.48 1.92 3.00
CA PHE A 87 -15.85 1.45 3.26
C PHE A 87 -16.03 0.62 4.54
N ALA A 88 -15.15 -0.36 4.78
CA ALA A 88 -15.24 -1.34 5.86
C ALA A 88 -14.55 -0.92 7.17
N ASN A 89 -14.01 0.32 7.26
CA ASN A 89 -13.27 0.78 8.43
C ASN A 89 -14.18 0.76 9.65
N THR A 90 -13.79 0.12 10.76
CA THR A 90 -14.58 0.11 12.00
C THR A 90 -13.93 0.96 13.08
N THR A 91 -12.67 0.68 13.40
CA THR A 91 -11.93 1.35 14.49
C THR A 91 -10.58 1.94 14.03
N GLY A 92 -10.17 1.66 12.79
CA GLY A 92 -8.94 2.19 12.21
C GLY A 92 -8.93 3.72 12.21
N SER A 93 -7.78 4.29 12.55
CA SER A 93 -7.56 5.74 12.68
C SER A 93 -6.35 6.18 11.88
N TYR A 94 -6.30 7.47 11.55
CA TYR A 94 -5.20 8.09 10.80
C TYR A 94 -4.98 7.49 9.41
N ASN A 95 -6.05 7.06 8.73
CA ASN A 95 -5.96 6.55 7.36
C ASN A 95 -6.35 7.61 6.33
N THR A 96 -5.64 7.62 5.20
CA THR A 96 -5.97 8.43 4.02
C THR A 96 -6.29 7.51 2.84
N ALA A 97 -7.47 7.63 2.23
CA ALA A 97 -7.87 6.86 1.06
C ALA A 97 -8.43 7.77 -0.03
N SER A 98 -7.86 7.74 -1.24
CA SER A 98 -8.31 8.56 -2.36
C SER A 98 -8.40 7.72 -3.62
N GLY A 99 -9.62 7.45 -4.09
CA GLY A 99 -9.88 6.64 -5.27
C GLY A 99 -11.04 5.67 -5.09
N HIS A 100 -11.54 5.15 -6.20
CA HIS A 100 -12.56 4.09 -6.20
C HIS A 100 -12.03 2.84 -5.48
N LEU A 101 -12.72 2.38 -4.44
CA LEU A 101 -12.37 1.22 -3.61
C LEU A 101 -10.99 1.30 -2.93
N SER A 102 -10.39 2.49 -2.83
CA SER A 102 -9.14 2.67 -2.12
C SER A 102 -9.32 2.30 -0.64
N LEU A 103 -8.47 1.39 -0.14
CA LEU A 103 -8.47 0.92 1.25
C LEU A 103 -9.83 0.38 1.74
N SER A 104 -10.66 -0.17 0.83
CA SER A 104 -12.08 -0.44 1.11
C SER A 104 -12.34 -1.50 2.18
N SER A 105 -11.41 -2.44 2.40
CA SER A 105 -11.57 -3.56 3.35
C SER A 105 -10.89 -3.34 4.70
N ASN A 106 -10.30 -2.16 4.95
CA ASN A 106 -9.65 -1.85 6.23
C ASN A 106 -10.65 -1.98 7.35
N THR A 107 -10.33 -2.67 8.44
CA THR A 107 -11.20 -2.78 9.61
C THR A 107 -10.60 -2.03 10.80
N THR A 108 -9.37 -2.39 11.18
CA THR A 108 -8.67 -1.82 12.34
C THR A 108 -7.29 -1.25 12.01
N GLY A 109 -6.81 -1.41 10.77
CA GLY A 109 -5.53 -0.86 10.32
C GLY A 109 -5.44 0.65 10.52
N THR A 110 -4.24 1.13 10.84
CA THR A 110 -3.95 2.54 11.16
C THR A 110 -2.78 3.06 10.34
N TYR A 111 -2.72 4.40 10.18
CA TYR A 111 -1.62 5.08 9.50
C TYR A 111 -1.40 4.65 8.04
N ASN A 112 -2.44 4.16 7.36
CA ASN A 112 -2.32 3.76 5.96
C ASN A 112 -2.67 4.92 5.02
N THR A 113 -1.87 5.08 3.97
CA THR A 113 -2.14 6.01 2.86
C THR A 113 -2.36 5.20 1.59
N ALA A 114 -3.51 5.38 0.96
CA ALA A 114 -3.89 4.71 -0.28
C ALA A 114 -4.42 5.74 -1.28
N VAL A 115 -3.78 5.86 -2.44
CA VAL A 115 -4.15 6.81 -3.49
C VAL A 115 -4.13 6.09 -4.83
N GLY A 116 -5.28 5.99 -5.48
CA GLY A 116 -5.49 5.29 -6.75
C GLY A 116 -6.63 4.28 -6.67
N ASN A 117 -7.11 3.84 -7.85
CA ASN A 117 -8.16 2.83 -7.93
C ASN A 117 -7.69 1.53 -7.26
N SER A 118 -8.49 1.01 -6.33
CA SER A 118 -8.20 -0.24 -5.61
C SER A 118 -6.84 -0.30 -4.90
N SER A 119 -6.19 0.85 -4.68
CA SER A 119 -4.97 0.93 -3.88
C SER A 119 -5.23 0.40 -2.48
N LEU A 120 -4.38 -0.52 -2.01
CA LEU A 120 -4.45 -1.08 -0.66
C LEU A 120 -5.80 -1.72 -0.29
N LYS A 121 -6.58 -2.15 -1.30
CA LYS A 121 -8.00 -2.53 -1.17
C LYS A 121 -8.28 -3.56 -0.07
N SER A 122 -7.43 -4.57 0.07
CA SER A 122 -7.67 -5.73 0.94
C SER A 122 -7.07 -5.63 2.34
N ASN A 123 -6.45 -4.49 2.69
CA ASN A 123 -5.86 -4.30 4.01
C ASN A 123 -6.94 -4.47 5.07
N THR A 124 -6.71 -5.30 6.08
CA THR A 124 -7.66 -5.49 7.18
C THR A 124 -7.10 -4.85 8.44
N THR A 125 -5.90 -5.25 8.85
CA THR A 125 -5.24 -4.80 10.08
C THR A 125 -3.83 -4.27 9.86
N GLY A 126 -3.32 -4.25 8.62
CA GLY A 126 -1.98 -3.74 8.32
C GLY A 126 -1.82 -2.27 8.72
N VAL A 127 -0.60 -1.90 9.07
CA VAL A 127 -0.27 -0.60 9.67
C VAL A 127 0.83 0.11 8.89
N ALA A 128 0.73 1.42 8.78
CA ALA A 128 1.77 2.29 8.21
C ALA A 128 2.17 1.92 6.77
N ASN A 129 1.22 1.49 5.94
CA ASN A 129 1.48 1.23 4.52
C ASN A 129 1.17 2.46 3.66
N SER A 130 2.01 2.71 2.66
CA SER A 130 1.81 3.77 1.65
C SER A 130 1.66 3.15 0.26
N ALA A 131 0.51 3.32 -0.37
CA ALA A 131 0.17 2.75 -1.67
C ALA A 131 -0.31 3.86 -2.62
N LEU A 132 0.52 4.25 -3.58
CA LEU A 132 0.24 5.32 -4.55
C LEU A 132 0.30 4.76 -5.97
N GLY A 133 -0.86 4.47 -6.55
CA GLY A 133 -0.98 3.85 -7.85
C GLY A 133 -2.30 3.09 -8.00
N SER A 134 -2.68 2.79 -9.23
CA SER A 134 -3.78 1.86 -9.46
C SER A 134 -3.33 0.44 -9.08
N SER A 135 -4.18 -0.26 -8.34
CA SER A 135 -3.92 -1.62 -7.83
C SER A 135 -2.60 -1.79 -7.04
N SER A 136 -1.96 -0.72 -6.57
CA SER A 136 -0.76 -0.81 -5.75
C SER A 136 -1.09 -1.44 -4.39
N LEU A 137 -0.32 -2.46 -3.99
CA LEU A 137 -0.45 -3.15 -2.70
C LEU A 137 -1.86 -3.71 -2.40
N THR A 138 -2.60 -4.09 -3.45
CA THR A 138 -4.03 -4.46 -3.38
C THR A 138 -4.34 -5.62 -2.44
N ALA A 139 -3.45 -6.63 -2.35
CA ALA A 139 -3.68 -7.86 -1.61
C ALA A 139 -3.19 -7.83 -0.15
N ASN A 140 -2.59 -6.73 0.32
CA ASN A 140 -2.04 -6.65 1.68
C ASN A 140 -3.17 -6.87 2.68
N THR A 141 -3.02 -7.79 3.62
CA THR A 141 -4.01 -8.04 4.67
C THR A 141 -3.49 -7.53 6.01
N THR A 142 -2.31 -7.98 6.41
CA THR A 142 -1.69 -7.67 7.71
C THR A 142 -0.28 -7.11 7.64
N GLY A 143 0.34 -7.08 6.46
CA GLY A 143 1.69 -6.53 6.28
C GLY A 143 1.79 -5.07 6.72
N LEU A 144 2.95 -4.69 7.23
CA LEU A 144 3.20 -3.35 7.77
C LEU A 144 4.40 -2.66 7.13
N GLN A 145 4.38 -1.32 7.17
CA GLN A 145 5.49 -0.48 6.74
C GLN A 145 5.96 -0.77 5.30
N ASN A 146 5.03 -1.08 4.41
CA ASN A 146 5.31 -1.21 2.99
C ASN A 146 5.08 0.11 2.25
N THR A 147 5.97 0.46 1.34
CA THR A 147 5.81 1.57 0.41
C THR A 147 5.69 1.02 -1.01
N ALA A 148 4.57 1.26 -1.67
CA ALA A 148 4.29 0.83 -3.04
C ALA A 148 3.84 2.02 -3.88
N ILE A 149 4.68 2.48 -4.80
CA ILE A 149 4.42 3.64 -5.65
C ILE A 149 4.56 3.21 -7.11
N GLY A 150 3.47 3.25 -7.86
CA GLY A 150 3.39 2.78 -9.24
C GLY A 150 2.19 1.87 -9.47
N ASP A 151 1.75 1.77 -10.72
CA ASP A 151 0.68 0.85 -11.11
C ASP A 151 1.13 -0.60 -10.86
N TYR A 152 0.30 -1.38 -10.19
CA TYR A 152 0.58 -2.76 -9.78
C TYR A 152 1.84 -2.97 -8.90
N ALA A 153 2.42 -1.92 -8.31
CA ALA A 153 3.54 -2.09 -7.38
C ALA A 153 3.09 -2.94 -6.18
N LEU A 154 3.87 -3.97 -5.85
CA LEU A 154 3.67 -4.82 -4.66
C LEU A 154 2.28 -5.48 -4.56
N THR A 155 1.62 -5.72 -5.70
CA THR A 155 0.18 -6.06 -5.79
C THR A 155 -0.23 -7.28 -4.95
N THR A 156 0.57 -8.36 -4.95
CA THR A 156 0.20 -9.63 -4.33
C THR A 156 0.66 -9.78 -2.88
N ASN A 157 1.31 -8.77 -2.30
CA ASN A 157 1.85 -8.88 -0.95
C ASN A 157 0.69 -9.06 0.02
N THR A 158 0.70 -10.13 0.83
CA THR A 158 -0.36 -10.43 1.80
C THR A 158 0.10 -10.07 3.22
N THR A 159 1.25 -10.59 3.64
CA THR A 159 1.78 -10.41 5.02
C THR A 159 3.19 -9.86 5.08
N GLY A 160 3.88 -9.75 3.95
CA GLY A 160 5.24 -9.20 3.87
C GLY A 160 5.30 -7.77 4.38
N SER A 161 6.40 -7.41 5.04
CA SER A 161 6.57 -6.12 5.72
C SER A 161 7.89 -5.46 5.36
N TYR A 162 7.99 -4.15 5.57
CA TYR A 162 9.21 -3.38 5.32
C TYR A 162 9.72 -3.46 3.87
N ASN A 163 8.81 -3.58 2.89
CA ASN A 163 9.18 -3.57 1.48
C ASN A 163 9.01 -2.16 0.88
N THR A 164 9.94 -1.76 0.02
CA THR A 164 9.86 -0.55 -0.79
C THR A 164 9.80 -0.95 -2.26
N ALA A 165 8.71 -0.61 -2.95
CA ALA A 165 8.47 -0.86 -4.37
C ALA A 165 8.14 0.46 -5.06
N LEU A 166 9.04 0.96 -5.91
CA LEU A 166 8.87 2.22 -6.65
C LEU A 166 9.05 1.96 -8.15
N GLY A 167 7.95 1.98 -8.89
CA GLY A 167 7.92 1.67 -10.31
C GLY A 167 6.69 0.84 -10.66
N GLN A 168 6.27 0.89 -11.93
CA GLN A 168 5.21 -0.01 -12.40
C GLN A 168 5.69 -1.46 -12.27
N GLY A 169 4.90 -2.29 -11.60
CA GLY A 169 5.18 -3.72 -11.39
C GLY A 169 6.38 -4.07 -10.50
N ALA A 170 6.99 -3.08 -9.82
CA ALA A 170 8.05 -3.36 -8.84
C ALA A 170 7.53 -4.30 -7.73
N LEU A 171 8.25 -5.38 -7.45
CA LEU A 171 7.88 -6.44 -6.47
C LEU A 171 6.47 -7.00 -6.66
N LYS A 172 5.93 -7.02 -7.89
CA LYS A 172 4.51 -7.35 -8.13
C LYS A 172 4.07 -8.69 -7.55
N LEU A 173 4.90 -9.74 -7.62
CA LEU A 173 4.60 -11.10 -7.17
C LEU A 173 5.05 -11.42 -5.73
N ASN A 174 5.46 -10.41 -4.95
CA ASN A 174 5.80 -10.58 -3.53
C ASN A 174 4.57 -11.08 -2.78
N THR A 175 4.69 -12.18 -2.03
CA THR A 175 3.55 -12.73 -1.28
C THR A 175 3.71 -12.53 0.22
N THR A 176 4.84 -12.97 0.79
CA THR A 176 5.12 -12.90 2.23
C THR A 176 6.52 -12.35 2.56
N ALA A 177 7.32 -12.08 1.53
CA ALA A 177 8.70 -11.64 1.74
C ALA A 177 8.78 -10.24 2.33
N SER A 178 9.85 -9.99 3.10
CA SER A 178 10.07 -8.76 3.85
C SER A 178 11.46 -8.16 3.56
N TYR A 179 11.61 -6.88 3.88
CA TYR A 179 12.88 -6.15 3.78
C TYR A 179 13.45 -6.04 2.35
N ASN A 180 12.61 -6.06 1.32
CA ASN A 180 13.07 -5.86 -0.06
C ASN A 180 12.93 -4.40 -0.50
N THR A 181 13.92 -3.91 -1.24
CA THR A 181 13.89 -2.61 -1.92
C THR A 181 13.94 -2.84 -3.42
N ALA A 182 12.94 -2.37 -4.15
CA ALA A 182 12.80 -2.49 -5.59
C ALA A 182 12.44 -1.12 -6.19
N ILE A 183 13.35 -0.55 -6.97
CA ILE A 183 13.21 0.77 -7.57
C ILE A 183 13.48 0.66 -9.07
N GLY A 184 12.45 0.83 -9.89
CA GLY A 184 12.49 0.64 -11.33
C GLY A 184 11.30 -0.18 -11.82
N ASN A 185 10.99 -0.05 -13.11
CA ASN A 185 9.96 -0.87 -13.76
C ASN A 185 10.33 -2.35 -13.64
N ASP A 186 9.39 -3.17 -13.15
CA ASP A 186 9.52 -4.61 -12.98
C ASP A 186 10.78 -5.07 -12.21
N SER A 187 11.34 -4.18 -11.39
CA SER A 187 12.42 -4.53 -10.44
C SER A 187 11.89 -5.54 -9.40
N LEU A 188 12.63 -6.63 -9.19
CA LEU A 188 12.23 -7.75 -8.31
C LEU A 188 10.83 -8.34 -8.62
N TYR A 189 10.37 -8.25 -9.89
CA TYR A 189 9.01 -8.61 -10.28
C TYR A 189 8.53 -9.96 -9.74
N SER A 190 9.35 -11.01 -9.87
CA SER A 190 9.00 -12.40 -9.55
C SER A 190 9.27 -12.82 -8.10
N ASN A 191 9.74 -11.90 -7.24
CA ASN A 191 10.12 -12.24 -5.87
C ASN A 191 8.90 -12.70 -5.10
N THR A 192 8.88 -13.94 -4.61
CA THR A 192 7.73 -14.48 -3.86
C THR A 192 7.98 -14.46 -2.36
N THR A 193 9.11 -15.02 -1.93
CA THR A 193 9.50 -15.18 -0.51
C THR A 193 10.94 -14.76 -0.20
N GLY A 194 11.73 -14.38 -1.22
CA GLY A 194 13.10 -13.87 -1.03
C GLY A 194 13.13 -12.57 -0.23
N TYR A 195 14.03 -12.46 0.74
CA TYR A 195 14.08 -11.33 1.68
C TYR A 195 15.40 -10.57 1.61
N SER A 196 15.41 -9.34 2.12
CA SER A 196 16.63 -8.51 2.21
C SER A 196 17.33 -8.30 0.85
N ASN A 197 16.59 -8.24 -0.25
CA ASN A 197 17.14 -7.91 -1.56
C ASN A 197 17.02 -6.41 -1.86
N THR A 198 18.02 -5.85 -2.53
CA THR A 198 18.01 -4.48 -3.06
C THR A 198 18.16 -4.54 -4.57
N ALA A 199 17.19 -4.00 -5.30
CA ALA A 199 17.15 -3.96 -6.75
C ALA A 199 16.82 -2.54 -7.21
N ILE A 200 17.74 -1.90 -7.93
CA ILE A 200 17.60 -0.52 -8.40
C ILE A 200 17.94 -0.46 -9.88
N GLY A 201 16.93 -0.34 -10.73
CA GLY A 201 17.02 -0.37 -12.19
C GLY A 201 15.80 -1.07 -12.79
N SER A 202 15.51 -0.80 -14.06
CA SER A 202 14.50 -1.59 -14.78
C SER A 202 14.95 -3.05 -14.84
N ASP A 203 14.05 -3.98 -14.54
CA ASP A 203 14.29 -5.44 -14.66
C ASP A 203 15.46 -5.97 -13.81
N SER A 204 15.94 -5.19 -12.83
CA SER A 204 16.96 -5.67 -11.90
C SER A 204 16.37 -6.74 -10.98
N LEU A 205 17.04 -7.89 -10.85
CA LEU A 205 16.55 -9.05 -10.08
C LEU A 205 15.14 -9.54 -10.48
N GLU A 206 14.70 -9.31 -11.73
CA GLU A 206 13.33 -9.60 -12.18
C GLU A 206 12.87 -11.04 -11.89
N ALA A 207 13.74 -12.04 -12.10
CA ALA A 207 13.41 -13.46 -11.92
C ALA A 207 13.67 -14.01 -10.50
N ASN A 208 14.10 -13.18 -9.54
CA ASN A 208 14.37 -13.65 -8.18
C ASN A 208 13.08 -14.20 -7.60
N THR A 209 13.08 -15.44 -7.12
CA THR A 209 11.88 -16.07 -6.54
C THR A 209 12.02 -16.20 -5.03
N THR A 210 13.14 -16.78 -4.58
CA THR A 210 13.42 -17.07 -3.16
C THR A 210 14.81 -16.61 -2.71
N GLY A 211 15.66 -16.12 -3.63
CA GLY A 211 16.99 -15.62 -3.31
C GLY A 211 16.94 -14.45 -2.33
N TYR A 212 17.98 -14.32 -1.49
CA TYR A 212 18.01 -13.34 -0.41
C TYR A 212 19.35 -12.62 -0.31
N GLY A 213 19.35 -11.43 0.28
CA GLY A 213 20.58 -10.67 0.51
C GLY A 213 21.29 -10.24 -0.77
N ASN A 214 20.62 -10.20 -1.92
CA ASN A 214 21.23 -9.76 -3.17
C ASN A 214 21.13 -8.24 -3.32
N THR A 215 22.16 -7.61 -3.88
CA THR A 215 22.18 -6.19 -4.24
C THR A 215 22.42 -6.06 -5.74
N ALA A 216 21.46 -5.53 -6.48
CA ALA A 216 21.50 -5.33 -7.91
C ALA A 216 21.21 -3.86 -8.22
N THR A 217 22.16 -3.17 -8.84
CA THR A 217 22.00 -1.77 -9.26
C THR A 217 22.37 -1.61 -10.73
N GLY A 218 21.48 -1.02 -11.52
CA GLY A 218 21.56 -0.94 -12.98
C GLY A 218 20.51 -1.79 -13.68
N THR A 219 20.10 -1.35 -14.87
CA THR A 219 19.09 -2.05 -15.70
C THR A 219 19.52 -3.48 -16.01
N GLY A 220 18.62 -4.45 -15.78
CA GLY A 220 18.85 -5.88 -16.04
C GLY A 220 19.98 -6.52 -15.21
N SER A 221 20.46 -5.85 -14.16
CA SER A 221 21.45 -6.46 -13.25
C SER A 221 20.82 -7.65 -12.52
N LEU A 222 21.53 -8.78 -12.46
CA LEU A 222 21.04 -10.02 -11.84
C LEU A 222 19.67 -10.52 -12.38
N GLN A 223 19.27 -10.15 -13.61
CA GLN A 223 17.90 -10.34 -14.10
C GLN A 223 17.37 -11.77 -13.95
N VAL A 224 18.17 -12.81 -14.23
CA VAL A 224 17.70 -14.21 -14.16
C VAL A 224 18.07 -14.94 -12.86
N ASN A 225 18.56 -14.22 -11.84
CA ASN A 225 18.81 -14.86 -10.55
C ASN A 225 17.50 -15.33 -9.93
N THR A 226 17.38 -16.63 -9.68
CA THR A 226 16.13 -17.22 -9.17
C THR A 226 16.22 -17.54 -7.68
N THR A 227 17.34 -18.11 -7.22
CA THR A 227 17.51 -18.58 -5.83
C THR A 227 18.86 -18.22 -5.20
N GLY A 228 19.78 -17.61 -5.96
CA GLY A 228 21.09 -17.20 -5.47
C GLY A 228 21.00 -16.17 -4.34
N TYR A 229 22.02 -16.10 -3.50
CA TYR A 229 22.03 -15.23 -2.32
C TYR A 229 23.37 -14.50 -2.12
N HIS A 230 23.32 -13.36 -1.43
CA HIS A 230 24.51 -12.53 -1.16
C HIS A 230 25.32 -12.13 -2.41
N ASN A 231 24.67 -11.98 -3.57
CA ASN A 231 25.31 -11.47 -4.78
C ASN A 231 25.22 -9.95 -4.85
N THR A 232 26.29 -9.28 -5.24
CA THR A 232 26.35 -7.84 -5.50
C THR A 232 26.65 -7.61 -6.97
N ALA A 233 25.76 -6.96 -7.71
CA ALA A 233 25.92 -6.61 -9.10
C ALA A 233 25.66 -5.10 -9.28
N THR A 234 26.61 -4.39 -9.88
CA THR A 234 26.51 -2.95 -10.11
C THR A 234 26.82 -2.63 -11.57
N SER A 235 26.01 -1.77 -12.18
CA SER A 235 25.94 -1.45 -13.62
C SER A 235 25.05 -2.38 -14.46
N VAL A 236 24.78 -1.95 -15.70
CA VAL A 236 23.81 -2.55 -16.63
C VAL A 236 24.20 -3.99 -16.98
N ALA A 237 23.24 -4.91 -16.86
CA ALA A 237 23.35 -6.33 -17.18
C ALA A 237 24.52 -7.06 -16.51
N SER A 238 25.08 -6.51 -15.43
CA SER A 238 26.06 -7.22 -14.61
C SER A 238 25.40 -8.44 -13.96
N LEU A 239 26.11 -9.58 -13.99
CA LEU A 239 25.60 -10.86 -13.48
C LEU A 239 24.27 -11.34 -14.10
N TYR A 240 23.96 -10.91 -15.33
CA TYR A 240 22.68 -11.14 -16.02
C TYR A 240 22.15 -12.58 -15.86
N ALA A 241 23.00 -13.59 -16.10
CA ALA A 241 22.60 -14.99 -16.12
C ALA A 241 22.89 -15.79 -14.82
N ASN A 242 22.97 -15.16 -13.65
CA ASN A 242 23.30 -15.87 -12.41
C ASN A 242 22.10 -16.57 -11.77
N THR A 243 21.83 -17.84 -12.10
CA THR A 243 20.66 -18.58 -11.61
C THR A 243 20.68 -18.98 -10.13
N THR A 244 21.81 -19.50 -9.61
CA THR A 244 21.91 -20.09 -8.25
C THR A 244 23.21 -19.75 -7.51
N GLY A 245 24.03 -18.82 -7.99
CA GLY A 245 25.33 -18.49 -7.41
C GLY A 245 25.22 -17.75 -6.07
N TYR A 246 26.28 -17.82 -5.27
CA TYR A 246 26.37 -17.21 -3.95
C TYR A 246 27.66 -16.42 -3.76
N TYR A 247 27.59 -15.32 -3.01
CA TYR A 247 28.71 -14.41 -2.71
C TYR A 247 29.46 -13.86 -3.93
N ASN A 248 28.79 -13.65 -5.07
CA ASN A 248 29.43 -13.07 -6.25
C ASN A 248 29.37 -11.54 -6.23
N THR A 249 30.47 -10.87 -6.55
CA THR A 249 30.55 -9.41 -6.74
C THR A 249 30.89 -9.11 -8.20
N ALA A 250 30.06 -8.33 -8.89
CA ALA A 250 30.33 -7.82 -10.23
C ALA A 250 30.11 -6.30 -10.30
N THR A 251 31.05 -5.61 -10.92
CA THR A 251 30.99 -4.17 -11.15
C THR A 251 31.44 -3.90 -12.59
N GLY A 252 30.68 -3.10 -13.34
CA GLY A 252 30.93 -2.84 -14.77
C GLY A 252 29.83 -3.37 -15.69
N TYR A 253 29.80 -2.91 -16.95
CA TYR A 253 28.82 -3.35 -17.95
C TYR A 253 29.06 -4.81 -18.31
N VAL A 254 28.07 -5.68 -18.07
CA VAL A 254 28.04 -7.12 -18.46
C VAL A 254 28.98 -8.05 -17.64
N ALA A 255 29.66 -7.53 -16.60
CA ALA A 255 30.60 -8.30 -15.79
C ALA A 255 29.99 -9.60 -15.25
N LEU A 256 30.69 -10.72 -15.44
CA LEU A 256 30.22 -12.08 -15.13
C LEU A 256 28.85 -12.41 -15.77
N TYR A 257 28.62 -11.96 -17.01
CA TYR A 257 27.36 -12.10 -17.79
C TYR A 257 26.66 -13.45 -17.67
N LYS A 258 27.43 -14.55 -17.68
CA LYS A 258 26.92 -15.91 -17.50
C LYS A 258 27.65 -16.60 -16.35
N ASN A 259 27.09 -16.49 -15.15
CA ASN A 259 27.60 -17.21 -13.98
C ASN A 259 26.51 -18.12 -13.40
N THR A 260 26.33 -19.32 -13.96
CA THR A 260 25.19 -20.18 -13.60
C THR A 260 25.32 -20.87 -12.24
N THR A 261 26.55 -21.08 -11.72
CA THR A 261 26.83 -21.90 -10.52
C THR A 261 28.01 -21.41 -9.65
N GLY A 262 28.51 -20.19 -9.85
CA GLY A 262 29.73 -19.71 -9.20
C GLY A 262 29.58 -19.34 -7.73
N ASP A 263 30.62 -19.68 -6.97
CA ASP A 263 30.85 -19.29 -5.58
C ASP A 263 31.96 -18.23 -5.52
N SER A 264 31.74 -17.17 -4.73
CA SER A 264 32.79 -16.24 -4.28
C SER A 264 33.61 -15.57 -5.40
N ASN A 265 32.98 -15.21 -6.51
CA ASN A 265 33.65 -14.51 -7.62
C ASN A 265 33.68 -12.99 -7.39
N THR A 266 34.73 -12.28 -7.83
CA THR A 266 34.77 -10.80 -7.83
C THR A 266 35.20 -10.28 -9.21
N ALA A 267 34.43 -9.35 -9.81
CA ALA A 267 34.73 -8.73 -11.11
C ALA A 267 34.54 -7.21 -11.10
N ILE A 268 35.48 -6.48 -11.72
CA ILE A 268 35.49 -5.02 -11.89
C ILE A 268 35.95 -4.65 -13.32
N GLY A 269 35.02 -4.67 -14.29
CA GLY A 269 34.97 -4.16 -15.69
C GLY A 269 36.17 -4.32 -16.66
N THR A 270 36.04 -4.40 -18.00
CA THR A 270 34.93 -4.75 -18.90
C THR A 270 34.87 -6.27 -19.12
N SER A 271 34.00 -6.73 -20.02
CA SER A 271 33.11 -7.87 -19.83
C SER A 271 31.94 -7.47 -18.98
#